data_AF-A0A1F8FXA2-F1
#
_entry.id   AF-A0A1F8FXA2-F1
#
_cell.length_a   1.000
_cell.length_b   1.000
_cell.length_c   1.000
_cell.angle_alpha   90.00
_cell.angle_beta   90.00
_cell.angle_gamma   90.00
#
_symmetry.space_group_name_H-M   'P 1'
#
loop_
_entity.id
_entity.type
_entity.pdbx_description
1 polymer ?
#
loop_
_entity_poly.entity_id
_entity_poly.type
_entity_poly.pdbx_seq_one_letter_code
_entity_poly.pdbx_strand_id
1 'polypeptide(L)'
;MNCYTREMELPPNPESFPTEAEVRALFEQLTEGEQFQERQKAEDKEGVYLWSILVKKDDGDVEYLYLRKGDYPEMVTKATEIKAVYYDTEGRIVGGTQVAEMVNGKLEII
;
A
#
# COMPACT_ATOMS: atom_id res chain seq x y z
N MET A 1 -45.85 23.66 3.11
CA MET A 1 -45.65 22.26 2.67
C MET A 1 -44.17 22.12 2.43
N ASN A 2 -43.40 21.80 3.47
CA ASN A 2 -41.93 21.80 3.41
C ASN A 2 -41.46 20.38 3.16
N CYS A 3 -40.97 20.11 1.95
CA CYS A 3 -40.22 18.91 1.64
C CYS A 3 -38.82 19.08 2.22
N TYR A 4 -38.56 18.47 3.38
CA TYR A 4 -37.20 18.31 3.87
C TYR A 4 -36.52 17.22 3.05
N THR A 5 -35.63 17.63 2.15
CA THR A 5 -34.61 16.74 1.60
C THR A 5 -33.69 16.40 2.76
N ARG A 6 -33.92 15.26 3.41
CA ARG A 6 -32.98 14.70 4.38
C ARG A 6 -31.83 14.15 3.56
N GLU A 7 -30.75 14.94 3.45
CA GLU A 7 -29.45 14.40 3.08
C GLU A 7 -29.17 13.26 4.05
N MET A 8 -29.20 12.03 3.53
CA MET A 8 -28.70 10.89 4.28
C MET A 8 -27.18 11.07 4.35
N GLU A 9 -26.71 11.68 5.42
CA GLU A 9 -25.31 11.53 5.81
C GLU A 9 -25.09 10.04 6.04
N LEU A 10 -24.43 9.39 5.08
CA LEU A 10 -23.96 8.02 5.24
C LEU A 10 -23.11 7.98 6.51
N PRO A 11 -23.25 6.93 7.35
CA PRO A 11 -22.33 6.75 8.48
C PRO A 11 -20.89 6.78 7.94
N PRO A 12 -19.91 7.26 8.72
CA PRO A 12 -18.52 7.22 8.30
C PRO A 12 -18.20 5.80 7.84
N ASN A 13 -17.82 5.68 6.57
CA ASN A 13 -17.53 4.41 5.93
C ASN A 13 -16.60 3.62 6.86
N PRO A 14 -16.91 2.37 7.25
CA PRO A 14 -15.96 1.54 8.02
C PRO A 14 -14.60 1.64 7.31
N GLU A 15 -13.54 2.00 8.06
CA GLU A 15 -12.20 2.34 7.53
C GLU A 15 -11.97 1.75 6.14
N SER A 16 -12.14 2.57 5.10
CA SER A 16 -12.04 2.07 3.72
C SER A 16 -10.58 1.71 3.49
N PHE A 17 -10.28 0.42 3.43
CA PHE A 17 -8.96 -0.04 3.06
C PHE A 17 -8.71 0.25 1.58
N PRO A 18 -7.46 0.55 1.19
CA PRO A 18 -7.10 0.63 -0.22
C PRO A 18 -7.47 -0.67 -0.93
N THR A 19 -8.15 -0.54 -2.06
CA THR A 19 -8.40 -1.63 -2.99
C THR A 19 -7.09 -2.04 -3.67
N GLU A 20 -7.05 -3.25 -4.24
CA GLU A 20 -5.91 -3.70 -5.02
C GLU A 20 -5.55 -2.73 -6.15
N ALA A 21 -6.55 -2.17 -6.84
CA ALA A 21 -6.33 -1.22 -7.92
C ALA A 21 -5.68 0.09 -7.44
N GLU A 22 -6.07 0.57 -6.25
CA GLU A 22 -5.46 1.77 -5.65
C GLU A 22 -4.02 1.51 -5.20
N VAL A 23 -3.75 0.37 -4.57
CA VAL A 23 -2.38 -0.03 -4.18
C VAL A 23 -1.50 -0.17 -5.43
N ARG A 24 -2.02 -0.81 -6.48
CA ARG A 24 -1.31 -0.96 -7.75
C ARG A 24 -1.01 0.39 -8.40
N ALA A 25 -1.97 1.31 -8.42
CA ALA A 25 -1.77 2.65 -8.98
C ALA A 25 -0.66 3.42 -8.22
N LEU A 26 -0.56 3.25 -6.90
CA LEU A 26 0.54 3.81 -6.11
C LEU A 26 1.87 3.15 -6.44
N PHE A 27 1.92 1.83 -6.62
CA PHE A 27 3.13 1.17 -7.08
C PHE A 27 3.57 1.71 -8.45
N GLU A 28 2.66 1.82 -9.41
CA GLU A 28 2.98 2.38 -10.73
C GLU A 28 3.49 3.82 -10.65
N GLN A 29 3.00 4.63 -9.70
CA GLN A 29 3.53 5.98 -9.43
C GLN A 29 4.93 5.93 -8.79
N LEU A 30 5.13 5.09 -7.76
CA LEU A 30 6.40 4.93 -7.05
C LEU A 30 7.50 4.34 -7.93
N THR A 31 7.14 3.48 -8.89
CA THR A 31 8.09 2.94 -9.86
C THR A 31 8.27 3.83 -11.09
N GLU A 32 7.59 4.98 -11.16
CA GLU A 32 7.58 5.86 -12.34
C GLU A 32 7.23 5.12 -13.64
N GLY A 33 6.38 4.09 -13.54
CA GLY A 33 6.00 3.23 -14.65
C GLY A 33 7.03 2.16 -15.05
N GLU A 34 8.13 2.01 -14.32
CA GLU A 34 9.06 0.88 -14.50
C GLU A 34 8.35 -0.46 -14.26
N GLN A 35 8.76 -1.48 -15.00
CA GLN A 35 8.25 -2.85 -14.79
C GLN A 35 8.75 -3.40 -13.46
N PHE A 36 7.85 -4.04 -12.71
CA PHE A 36 8.17 -4.69 -11.45
C PHE A 36 7.78 -6.16 -11.47
N GLN A 37 8.49 -6.96 -10.68
CA GLN A 37 8.15 -8.35 -10.39
C GLN A 37 7.35 -8.43 -9.09
N GLU A 38 6.20 -9.10 -9.10
CA GLU A 38 5.51 -9.47 -7.86
C GLU A 38 6.32 -10.55 -7.11
N ARG A 39 6.64 -10.27 -5.84
CA ARG A 39 7.40 -11.17 -4.96
C ARG A 39 6.49 -11.94 -4.03
N GLN A 40 5.50 -11.25 -3.48
CA GLN A 40 4.55 -11.81 -2.53
C GLN A 40 3.25 -11.02 -2.57
N LYS A 41 2.12 -11.71 -2.49
CA LYS A 41 0.81 -11.09 -2.32
C LYS A 41 -0.05 -11.97 -1.42
N ALA A 42 -0.79 -11.35 -0.50
CA ALA A 42 -1.70 -12.05 0.39
C ALA A 42 -2.99 -11.24 0.65
N GLU A 43 -4.10 -11.96 0.77
CA GLU A 43 -5.46 -11.42 0.80
C GLU A 43 -6.30 -12.11 1.87
N ASP A 44 -7.27 -11.38 2.41
CA ASP A 44 -8.34 -11.93 3.24
C ASP A 44 -9.72 -11.50 2.70
N LYS A 45 -10.78 -11.70 3.49
CA LYS A 45 -12.16 -11.33 3.10
C LYS A 45 -12.36 -9.83 2.81
N GLU A 46 -11.50 -8.96 3.33
CA GLU A 46 -11.53 -7.51 3.12
C GLU A 46 -10.55 -7.07 2.02
N GLY A 47 -9.86 -8.00 1.34
CA GLY A 47 -8.92 -7.71 0.25
C GLY A 47 -7.44 -7.84 0.61
N VAL A 48 -6.58 -7.20 -0.18
CA VAL A 48 -5.12 -7.29 -0.05
C VAL A 48 -4.66 -6.70 1.29
N TYR A 49 -3.92 -7.48 2.06
CA TYR A 49 -3.28 -7.01 3.29
C TYR A 49 -1.75 -6.97 3.23
N LEU A 50 -1.16 -7.66 2.25
CA LEU A 50 0.26 -7.64 1.97
C LEU A 50 0.48 -7.70 0.47
N TRP A 51 1.34 -6.83 -0.04
CA TRP A 51 1.84 -6.92 -1.41
C TRP A 51 3.28 -6.41 -1.49
N SER A 52 4.19 -7.25 -1.94
CA SER A 52 5.59 -6.92 -2.21
C SER A 52 5.87 -7.02 -3.71
N ILE A 53 6.45 -5.96 -4.25
CA ILE A 53 6.95 -5.89 -5.64
C ILE A 53 8.43 -5.51 -5.64
N LEU A 54 9.18 -5.99 -6.62
CA LEU A 54 10.61 -5.73 -6.79
C LEU A 54 10.86 -5.05 -8.14
N VAL A 55 11.55 -3.92 -8.11
CA VAL A 55 12.09 -3.24 -9.29
C VAL A 55 13.59 -3.53 -9.37
N LYS A 56 14.03 -4.08 -10.50
CA LYS A 56 15.44 -4.34 -10.79
C LYS A 56 16.07 -3.10 -11.41
N LYS A 57 17.14 -2.56 -10.82
CA LYS A 57 17.92 -1.45 -11.40
C LYS A 57 19.40 -1.79 -11.47
N ASP A 58 20.12 -1.07 -12.33
CA ASP A 58 21.54 -1.30 -12.56
C ASP A 58 22.41 -0.94 -11.33
N ASP A 59 21.93 -0.02 -10.50
CA ASP A 59 22.62 0.49 -9.30
C ASP A 59 22.15 -0.16 -7.99
N GLY A 60 21.23 -1.13 -8.07
CA GLY A 60 20.64 -1.79 -6.92
C GLY A 60 19.14 -1.99 -7.07
N ASP A 61 18.56 -2.93 -6.33
CA ASP A 61 17.14 -3.21 -6.43
C ASP A 61 16.33 -2.40 -5.42
N VAL A 62 15.05 -2.16 -5.73
CA VAL A 62 14.11 -1.56 -4.79
C VAL A 62 12.88 -2.45 -4.64
N GLU A 63 12.56 -2.82 -3.41
CA GLU A 63 11.33 -3.53 -3.07
C GLU A 63 10.32 -2.58 -2.44
N TYR A 64 9.10 -2.56 -2.96
CA TYR A 64 7.99 -1.83 -2.35
C TYR A 64 7.05 -2.81 -1.67
N LEU A 65 6.85 -2.63 -0.37
CA LEU A 65 6.04 -3.47 0.49
C LEU A 65 4.83 -2.69 1.01
N TYR A 66 3.66 -2.97 0.44
CA TYR A 66 2.38 -2.55 1.00
C TYR A 66 1.98 -3.47 2.14
N LEU A 67 1.60 -2.86 3.26
CA LEU A 67 1.06 -3.51 4.44
C LEU A 67 -0.25 -2.82 4.83
N ARG A 68 -1.31 -3.59 5.03
CA ARG A 68 -2.53 -3.08 5.65
C ARG A 68 -2.43 -3.21 7.17
N LYS A 69 -2.96 -2.27 7.94
CA LYS A 69 -3.06 -2.35 9.41
C LYS A 69 -3.91 -3.55 9.83
N GLY A 70 -3.41 -4.35 10.75
CA GLY A 70 -4.13 -5.52 11.26
C GLY A 70 -3.25 -6.52 12.00
N ASP A 71 -3.88 -7.59 12.45
CA ASP A 71 -3.24 -8.77 13.03
C ASP A 71 -3.47 -9.94 12.07
N TYR A 72 -2.40 -10.37 11.40
CA TYR A 72 -2.42 -11.41 10.38
C TYR A 72 -1.58 -12.61 10.84
N PRO A 73 -1.83 -13.83 10.33
CA PRO A 73 -1.16 -15.04 10.79
C PRO A 73 0.36 -14.95 10.82
N GLU A 74 0.95 -14.22 9.87
CA GLU A 74 2.40 -14.09 9.71
C GLU A 74 2.98 -12.81 10.34
N MET A 75 2.13 -11.81 10.66
CA MET A 75 2.61 -10.49 11.06
C MET A 75 1.54 -9.60 11.71
N VAL A 76 2.00 -8.71 12.59
CA VAL A 76 1.18 -7.62 13.16
C VAL A 76 1.65 -6.29 12.59
N THR A 77 0.72 -5.54 12.00
CA THR A 77 0.97 -4.23 11.37
C THR A 77 0.19 -3.14 12.09
N LYS A 78 0.90 -2.10 12.53
CA LYS A 78 0.30 -1.00 13.30
C LYS A 78 -0.31 0.10 12.43
N ALA A 79 0.08 0.15 11.17
CA ALA A 79 -0.34 1.14 10.19
C ALA A 79 -0.55 0.50 8.82
N THR A 80 -1.39 1.13 8.01
CA THR A 80 -1.51 0.84 6.58
C THR A 80 -0.54 1.77 5.85
N GLU A 81 0.47 1.21 5.19
CA GLU A 81 1.62 1.95 4.67
C GLU A 81 2.29 1.21 3.50
N ILE A 82 3.13 1.93 2.75
CA ILE A 82 4.10 1.33 1.83
C ILE A 82 5.50 1.67 2.32
N LYS A 83 6.36 0.65 2.38
CA LYS A 83 7.79 0.79 2.65
C LYS A 83 8.60 0.48 1.40
N ALA A 84 9.61 1.30 1.12
CA ALA A 84 10.65 0.98 0.17
C ALA A 84 11.85 0.37 0.91
N VAL A 85 12.36 -0.75 0.42
CA VAL A 85 13.59 -1.41 0.89
C VAL A 85 14.59 -1.38 -0.26
N TYR A 86 15.76 -0.82 0.00
CA TYR A 86 16.81 -0.63 -1.00
C TYR A 86 17.88 -1.71 -0.82
N TYR A 87 18.27 -2.32 -1.93
CA TYR A 87 19.29 -3.35 -1.99
C TYR A 87 20.46 -2.86 -2.84
N ASP A 88 21.70 -3.20 -2.46
CA ASP A 88 22.86 -2.98 -3.32
C ASP A 88 22.92 -4.01 -4.48
N THR A 89 23.91 -3.87 -5.36
CA THR A 89 24.15 -4.77 -6.50
C THR A 89 24.49 -6.21 -6.09
N GLU A 90 24.83 -6.46 -4.82
CA GLU A 90 25.07 -7.79 -4.27
C GLU A 90 23.80 -8.38 -3.61
N GLY A 91 22.68 -7.66 -3.66
CA GLY A 91 21.40 -8.05 -3.08
C GLY A 91 21.33 -7.88 -1.56
N ARG A 92 22.20 -7.07 -0.95
CA ARG A 92 22.16 -6.78 0.49
C ARG A 92 21.31 -5.56 0.76
N ILE A 93 20.51 -5.60 1.83
CA ILE A 93 19.73 -4.44 2.27
C ILE A 93 20.67 -3.33 2.71
N VAL A 94 20.56 -2.16 2.10
CA VAL A 94 21.32 -0.95 2.43
C VAL A 94 20.47 0.14 3.08
N GLY A 95 19.15 0.01 3.03
CA GLY A 95 18.26 0.93 3.72
C GLY A 95 16.79 0.61 3.53
N GLY A 96 15.95 1.36 4.23
CA GLY A 96 14.51 1.35 4.00
C GLY A 96 13.84 2.59 4.54
N THR A 97 12.76 3.01 3.88
CA THR A 97 11.98 4.18 4.26
C THR A 97 10.49 3.93 4.04
N GLN A 98 9.66 4.59 4.84
CA GLN A 98 8.24 4.70 4.55
C GLN A 98 8.07 5.67 3.38
N VAL A 99 7.26 5.29 2.38
CA VAL A 99 7.01 6.09 1.17
C VAL A 99 5.54 6.42 0.97
N ALA A 100 4.63 5.71 1.64
CA ALA A 100 3.22 6.05 1.65
C ALA A 100 2.56 5.71 2.99
N GLU A 101 1.54 6.47 3.37
CA GLU A 101 0.73 6.22 4.57
C GLU A 101 -0.73 6.60 4.38
N MET A 102 -1.59 6.11 5.29
CA MET A 102 -3.00 6.51 5.28
C MET A 102 -3.18 7.93 5.82
N VAL A 103 -3.60 8.85 4.94
CA VAL A 103 -3.98 10.22 5.24
C VAL A 103 -5.45 10.41 4.88
N ASN A 104 -6.28 10.82 5.84
CA ASN A 104 -7.72 11.09 5.64
C ASN A 104 -8.49 9.94 4.96
N GLY A 105 -8.13 8.68 5.25
CA GLY A 105 -8.79 7.50 4.67
C GLY A 105 -8.34 7.15 3.26
N LYS A 106 -7.24 7.73 2.77
CA LYS A 106 -6.58 7.37 1.50
C LYS A 106 -5.11 7.06 1.73
N LEU A 107 -4.57 6.11 0.99
CA LEU A 107 -3.14 5.84 0.98
C LEU A 107 -2.47 6.86 0.06
N GLU A 108 -1.57 7.67 0.59
CA GLU A 108 -0.91 8.77 -0.12
C GLU A 108 0.61 8.66 0.01
N ILE A 109 1.34 9.05 -1.05
CA ILE A 109 2.81 9.13 -1.07
C ILE A 109 3.24 10.35 -0.24
N ILE A 110 4.28 10.21 0.57
CA ILE A 110 4.79 11.24 1.50
C ILE A 110 6.13 11.85 1.07
#